data_AF-A0A0G1K542-F1
#
_entry.id   AF-A0A0G1K542-F1
#
_cell.length_a   1.000
_cell.length_b   1.000
_cell.length_c   1.000
_cell.angle_alpha   90.00
_cell.angle_beta   90.00
_cell.angle_gamma   90.00
#
_symmetry.space_group_name_H-M   'P 1'
#
loop_
_entity.id
_entity.type
_entity.pdbx_description
1 polymer ?
#
loop_
_entity_poly.entity_id
_entity_poly.type
_entity_poly.pdbx_seq_one_letter_code
_entity_poly.pdbx_strand_id
1 'polypeptide(L)'
;MNDILKKPIAFVLKWLAKAHVAKTKPYIIVIAGTTRRTWMKEAVEQALHERNFLVRANKKHFNAEIGLPLSILDLPSGEGDVRAWMEILWEATKKALDFRKQAIDREKTEHLILEMAIDSPHDMEYLLSIVKPNMVVATTITMIYQEQFETLDNIAKEFAVLAEALPWNGILIINADDDRIRNLANVYKGKVVTYGFAEDAQFRAVDQKRTETGEEFRFEVKRKELESYRKKVSRFGQHHIYAELVREIVLDNFKAQPKEFFSRMAKGMLQRD
;
A
#
# COMPACT_ATOMS: atom_id res chain seq x y z
N MET A 1 -20.01 -4.97 17.99
CA MET A 1 -19.22 -4.65 19.19
C MET A 1 -19.60 -3.27 19.69
N ASN A 2 -19.94 -3.13 20.97
CA ASN A 2 -20.26 -1.84 21.58
C ASN A 2 -19.07 -0.87 21.42
N ASP A 3 -19.34 0.40 21.14
CA ASP A 3 -18.29 1.42 20.93
C ASP A 3 -17.33 1.57 22.13
N ILE A 4 -17.79 1.19 23.32
CA ILE A 4 -17.02 1.16 24.56
C ILE A 4 -15.80 0.22 24.46
N LEU A 5 -15.91 -0.92 23.77
CA LEU A 5 -14.82 -1.90 23.64
C LEU A 5 -13.90 -1.63 22.45
N LYS A 6 -14.37 -0.86 21.45
CA LYS A 6 -13.58 -0.54 20.25
C LYS A 6 -12.29 0.21 20.58
N LYS A 7 -12.40 1.30 21.36
CA LYS A 7 -11.24 2.17 21.66
C LYS A 7 -10.13 1.46 22.44
N PRO A 8 -10.42 0.71 23.53
CA PRO A 8 -9.38 -0.05 24.23
C PRO A 8 -8.69 -1.09 23.34
N ILE A 9 -9.46 -1.82 22.53
CA ILE A 9 -8.91 -2.83 21.61
C ILE A 9 -8.03 -2.16 20.56
N ALA A 10 -8.51 -1.09 19.92
CA ALA A 10 -7.73 -0.32 18.94
C ALA A 10 -6.42 0.20 19.54
N PHE A 11 -6.45 0.71 20.77
CA PHE A 11 -5.28 1.19 21.48
C PHE A 11 -4.24 0.09 21.72
N VAL A 12 -4.67 -1.08 22.22
CA VAL A 12 -3.76 -2.21 22.46
C VAL A 12 -3.17 -2.71 21.13
N LEU A 13 -4.01 -2.93 20.12
CA LEU A 13 -3.57 -3.39 18.80
C LEU A 13 -2.60 -2.43 18.14
N LYS A 14 -2.82 -1.12 18.26
CA LYS A 14 -1.89 -0.09 17.77
C LYS A 14 -0.49 -0.30 18.34
N TRP A 15 -0.35 -0.48 19.65
CA TRP A 15 0.96 -0.69 20.26
C TRP A 15 1.60 -2.03 19.88
N LEU A 16 0.81 -3.10 19.79
CA LEU A 16 1.30 -4.41 19.36
C LEU A 16 1.76 -4.39 17.89
N ALA A 17 1.02 -3.74 17.00
CA ALA A 17 1.40 -3.55 15.61
C ALA A 17 2.68 -2.71 15.47
N LYS A 18 2.82 -1.63 16.25
CA LYS A 18 4.06 -0.83 16.31
C LYS A 18 5.26 -1.66 16.73
N ALA A 19 5.12 -2.44 17.79
CA ALA A 19 6.17 -3.33 18.28
C ALA A 19 6.54 -4.38 17.21
N HIS A 20 5.54 -4.95 16.52
CA HIS A 20 5.75 -5.88 15.44
C HIS A 20 6.53 -5.25 14.27
N VAL A 21 6.12 -4.08 13.78
CA VAL A 21 6.84 -3.35 12.71
C VAL A 21 8.27 -3.00 13.12
N ALA A 22 8.46 -2.53 14.36
CA ALA A 22 9.80 -2.20 14.87
C ALA A 22 10.72 -3.43 14.91
N LYS A 23 10.15 -4.61 15.17
CA LYS A 23 10.85 -5.89 15.20
C LYS A 23 11.14 -6.43 13.80
N THR A 24 10.15 -6.48 12.91
CA THR A 24 10.25 -7.12 11.59
C THR A 24 10.84 -6.21 10.53
N LYS A 25 10.75 -4.89 10.70
CA LYS A 25 11.28 -3.84 9.82
C LYS A 25 10.99 -4.08 8.32
N PRO A 26 9.74 -4.38 7.92
CA PRO A 26 9.40 -4.56 6.51
C PRO A 26 9.50 -3.22 5.77
N TYR A 27 9.71 -3.28 4.46
CA TYR A 27 9.54 -2.13 3.59
C TYR A 27 8.04 -1.85 3.42
N ILE A 28 7.56 -0.72 3.95
CA ILE A 28 6.15 -0.35 3.96
C ILE A 28 5.79 0.39 2.67
N ILE A 29 4.78 -0.11 1.95
CA ILE A 29 4.21 0.57 0.78
C ILE A 29 2.77 0.93 1.12
N VAL A 30 2.44 2.22 1.13
CA VAL A 30 1.08 2.68 1.41
C VAL A 30 0.37 3.00 0.10
N ILE A 31 -0.90 2.60 0.00
CA ILE A 31 -1.78 2.94 -1.12
C ILE A 31 -2.95 3.75 -0.57
N ALA A 32 -3.10 4.98 -1.05
CA ALA A 32 -4.02 5.96 -0.51
C ALA A 32 -4.68 6.79 -1.61
N GLY A 33 -5.83 7.40 -1.30
CA GLY A 33 -6.75 8.05 -2.24
C GLY A 33 -8.15 7.49 -2.03
N THR A 34 -9.21 8.14 -2.51
CA THR A 34 -10.59 7.74 -2.18
C THR A 34 -11.09 6.58 -3.05
N THR A 35 -10.54 6.42 -4.25
CA THR A 35 -10.95 5.38 -5.21
C THR A 35 -9.74 4.62 -5.76
N ARG A 36 -9.99 3.50 -6.44
CA ARG A 36 -8.99 2.71 -7.20
C ARG A 36 -7.84 2.08 -6.39
N ARG A 37 -7.81 2.25 -5.06
CA ARG A 37 -6.78 1.69 -4.15
C ARG A 37 -6.54 0.20 -4.37
N THR A 38 -7.62 -0.59 -4.50
CA THR A 38 -7.52 -2.05 -4.61
C THR A 38 -6.85 -2.51 -5.90
N TRP A 39 -7.16 -1.86 -7.03
CA TRP A 39 -6.48 -2.13 -8.29
C TRP A 39 -4.98 -1.79 -8.25
N MET A 40 -4.64 -0.69 -7.57
CA MET A 40 -3.23 -0.33 -7.37
C MET A 40 -2.52 -1.31 -6.46
N LYS A 41 -3.19 -1.80 -5.41
CA LYS A 41 -2.64 -2.82 -4.52
C LYS A 41 -2.28 -4.08 -5.28
N GLU A 42 -3.21 -4.59 -6.08
CA GLU A 42 -2.99 -5.78 -6.90
C GLU A 42 -1.81 -5.58 -7.87
N ALA A 43 -1.70 -4.41 -8.51
CA ALA A 43 -0.59 -4.11 -9.40
C ALA A 43 0.77 -4.04 -8.68
N VAL A 44 0.84 -3.36 -7.52
CA VAL A 44 2.07 -3.29 -6.72
C VAL A 44 2.48 -4.68 -6.22
N GLU A 45 1.52 -5.46 -5.73
CA GLU A 45 1.75 -6.83 -5.27
C GLU A 45 2.28 -7.71 -6.40
N GLN A 46 1.65 -7.64 -7.58
CA GLN A 46 2.11 -8.36 -8.77
C GLN A 46 3.55 -7.99 -9.14
N ALA A 47 3.88 -6.69 -9.22
CA ALA A 47 5.23 -6.24 -9.54
C ALA A 47 6.30 -6.79 -8.58
N LEU A 48 6.02 -6.78 -7.27
CA LEU A 48 6.97 -7.26 -6.28
C LEU A 48 7.14 -8.78 -6.33
N HIS A 49 6.06 -9.53 -6.60
CA HIS A 49 6.15 -10.96 -6.85
C HIS A 49 6.98 -11.29 -8.10
N GLU A 50 6.81 -10.54 -9.19
CA GLU A 50 7.65 -10.67 -10.39
C GLU A 50 9.13 -10.40 -10.11
N ARG A 51 9.42 -9.60 -9.09
CA ARG A 51 10.78 -9.31 -8.61
C ARG A 51 11.27 -10.24 -7.51
N ASN A 52 10.57 -11.34 -7.23
CA ASN A 52 10.97 -12.36 -6.25
C ASN A 52 11.02 -11.82 -4.80
N PHE A 53 10.13 -10.91 -4.41
CA PHE A 53 10.02 -10.47 -3.02
C PHE A 53 8.97 -11.25 -2.25
N LEU A 54 9.17 -11.37 -0.93
CA LEU A 54 8.13 -11.84 -0.01
C LEU A 54 7.22 -10.67 0.37
N VAL A 55 5.97 -10.74 -0.08
CA VAL A 55 5.00 -9.65 0.03
C VAL A 55 3.83 -10.10 0.90
N ARG A 56 3.33 -9.18 1.72
CA ARG A 56 1.98 -9.25 2.25
C ARG A 56 1.24 -7.97 1.98
N ALA A 57 -0.08 -8.07 1.94
CA ALA A 57 -0.95 -6.92 1.76
C ALA A 57 -2.18 -6.98 2.69
N ASN A 58 -2.85 -5.86 2.93
CA ASN A 58 -4.08 -5.85 3.75
C ASN A 58 -5.11 -6.83 3.18
N LYS A 59 -5.62 -7.70 4.05
CA LYS A 59 -6.73 -8.60 3.76
C LYS A 59 -8.05 -7.84 3.89
N LYS A 60 -8.99 -8.07 2.97
CA LYS A 60 -10.31 -7.38 2.96
C LYS A 60 -10.14 -5.83 3.01
N HIS A 61 -11.12 -5.12 3.56
CA HIS A 61 -11.08 -3.65 3.78
C HIS A 61 -10.48 -3.28 5.15
N PHE A 62 -9.46 -4.00 5.62
CA PHE A 62 -8.81 -3.71 6.90
C PHE A 62 -7.80 -2.55 6.76
N ASN A 63 -8.31 -1.35 6.49
CA ASN A 63 -7.53 -0.18 6.05
C ASN A 63 -7.69 1.08 6.95
N ALA A 64 -8.42 0.95 8.06
CA ALA A 64 -8.72 2.02 9.01
C ALA A 64 -8.26 1.65 10.44
N GLU A 65 -8.81 2.30 11.47
CA GLU A 65 -8.33 2.31 12.87
C GLU A 65 -7.98 0.94 13.47
N ILE A 66 -8.87 -0.04 13.34
CA ILE A 66 -8.71 -1.41 13.89
C ILE A 66 -8.13 -2.35 12.84
N GLY A 67 -8.56 -2.21 11.59
CA GLY A 67 -8.16 -3.11 10.50
C GLY A 67 -6.66 -3.01 10.18
N LEU A 68 -6.09 -1.80 10.19
CA LEU A 68 -4.69 -1.61 9.84
C LEU A 68 -3.74 -2.36 10.80
N PRO A 69 -3.86 -2.24 12.15
CA PRO A 69 -3.11 -3.09 13.07
C PRO A 69 -3.26 -4.59 12.83
N LEU A 70 -4.48 -5.07 12.55
CA LEU A 70 -4.72 -6.49 12.25
C LEU A 70 -4.02 -6.95 10.97
N SER A 71 -4.01 -6.10 9.93
CA SER A 71 -3.29 -6.37 8.68
C SER A 71 -1.77 -6.45 8.89
N ILE A 72 -1.22 -5.58 9.77
CA ILE A 72 0.19 -5.60 10.15
C ILE A 72 0.53 -6.90 10.91
N LEU A 73 -0.34 -7.35 11.81
CA LEU A 73 -0.14 -8.55 12.61
C LEU A 73 -0.51 -9.85 11.88
N ASP A 74 -1.13 -9.75 10.70
CA ASP A 74 -1.74 -10.86 9.95
C ASP A 74 -2.76 -11.65 10.77
N LEU A 75 -3.69 -10.92 11.38
CA LEU A 75 -4.74 -11.49 12.21
C LEU A 75 -6.13 -11.22 11.62
N PRO A 76 -7.10 -12.13 11.83
CA PRO A 76 -8.49 -11.88 11.47
C PRO A 76 -9.12 -10.83 12.41
N SER A 77 -10.33 -10.40 12.09
CA SER A 77 -11.16 -9.59 13.01
C SER A 77 -11.94 -10.51 13.95
N GLY A 78 -12.10 -10.09 15.21
CA GLY A 78 -13.00 -10.76 16.16
C GLY A 78 -14.47 -10.43 15.93
N GLU A 79 -14.73 -9.50 14.99
CA GLU A 79 -16.07 -9.05 14.61
C GLU A 79 -16.91 -8.65 15.85
N GLY A 80 -18.09 -9.25 16.01
CA GLY A 80 -18.98 -9.00 17.14
C GLY A 80 -18.66 -9.80 18.40
N ASP A 81 -17.70 -10.73 18.38
CA ASP A 81 -17.46 -11.71 19.43
C ASP A 81 -16.31 -11.33 20.37
N VAL A 82 -16.64 -11.12 21.64
CA VAL A 82 -15.67 -10.75 22.70
C VAL A 82 -14.64 -11.86 22.96
N ARG A 83 -15.03 -13.14 22.87
CA ARG A 83 -14.09 -14.25 23.08
C ARG A 83 -13.06 -14.31 21.97
N ALA A 84 -13.50 -14.18 20.72
CA ALA A 84 -12.62 -14.07 19.57
C ALA A 84 -11.64 -12.88 19.72
N TRP A 85 -12.10 -11.74 20.23
CA TRP A 85 -11.21 -10.60 20.50
C TRP A 85 -10.14 -10.91 21.56
N MET A 86 -10.48 -11.64 22.63
CA MET A 86 -9.49 -12.05 23.64
C MET A 86 -8.42 -12.97 23.03
N GLU A 87 -8.83 -13.93 22.20
CA GLU A 87 -7.90 -14.81 21.48
C GLU A 87 -7.00 -14.02 20.52
N ILE A 88 -7.57 -13.10 19.75
CA ILE A 88 -6.81 -12.23 18.82
C ILE A 88 -5.81 -11.38 19.57
N LEU A 89 -6.17 -10.79 20.71
CA LEU A 89 -5.25 -9.99 21.52
C LEU A 89 -4.11 -10.85 22.10
N TRP A 90 -4.40 -12.10 22.48
CA TRP A 90 -3.39 -13.06 22.93
C TRP A 90 -2.41 -13.44 21.80
N GLU A 91 -2.92 -13.73 20.60
CA GLU A 91 -2.08 -14.01 19.43
C GLU A 91 -1.28 -12.78 18.99
N ALA A 92 -1.89 -11.59 18.98
CA ALA A 92 -1.22 -10.32 18.71
C ALA A 92 -0.06 -10.07 19.68
N THR A 93 -0.27 -10.35 20.97
CA THR A 93 0.74 -10.20 22.02
C THR A 93 1.91 -11.16 21.79
N LYS A 94 1.63 -12.44 21.50
CA LYS A 94 2.66 -13.42 21.14
C LYS A 94 3.45 -12.98 19.91
N LYS A 95 2.78 -12.57 18.83
CA LYS A 95 3.43 -12.08 17.60
C LYS A 95 4.25 -10.81 17.81
N ALA A 96 3.86 -9.91 18.72
CA ALA A 96 4.62 -8.72 19.03
C ALA A 96 5.85 -9.05 19.89
N LEU A 97 5.69 -9.87 20.94
CA LEU A 97 6.69 -10.12 21.97
C LEU A 97 7.59 -11.35 21.72
N ASP A 98 7.31 -12.18 20.72
CA ASP A 98 8.19 -13.32 20.41
C ASP A 98 9.48 -12.84 19.74
N PHE A 99 10.59 -12.90 20.48
CA PHE A 99 11.95 -12.58 20.02
C PHE A 99 12.76 -13.81 19.62
N ARG A 100 12.15 -15.01 19.61
CA ARG A 100 12.85 -16.23 19.20
C ARG A 100 13.12 -16.17 17.70
N LYS A 101 14.38 -16.37 17.32
CA LYS A 101 14.89 -16.27 15.94
C LYS A 101 14.14 -17.19 14.93
N GLN A 102 13.56 -18.30 15.38
CA GLN A 102 12.82 -19.26 14.55
C GLN A 102 11.42 -18.80 14.11
N ALA A 103 10.72 -17.97 14.89
CA ALA A 103 9.40 -17.45 14.48
C ALA A 103 9.52 -16.38 13.37
N ILE A 104 10.67 -15.69 13.32
CA ILE A 104 10.98 -14.65 12.33
C ILE A 104 11.15 -15.24 10.92
N ASP A 105 11.66 -16.47 10.79
CA ASP A 105 11.89 -17.11 9.48
C ASP A 105 10.58 -17.59 8.80
N ARG A 106 9.55 -17.99 9.57
CA ARG A 106 8.25 -18.43 9.01
C ARG A 106 7.34 -17.27 8.60
N GLU A 107 7.53 -16.08 9.17
CA GLU A 107 6.73 -14.88 8.90
C GLU A 107 7.51 -13.77 8.17
N LYS A 108 8.62 -14.12 7.50
CA LYS A 108 9.48 -13.12 6.87
C LYS A 108 8.72 -12.38 5.76
N THR A 109 8.28 -11.17 6.08
CA THR A 109 7.65 -10.23 5.15
C THR A 109 8.69 -9.17 4.81
N GLU A 110 9.12 -9.13 3.56
CA GLU A 110 10.09 -8.13 3.11
C GLU A 110 9.38 -6.83 2.74
N HIS A 111 8.20 -6.94 2.11
CA HIS A 111 7.37 -5.81 1.72
C HIS A 111 5.96 -5.96 2.28
N LEU A 112 5.46 -4.92 2.93
CA LEU A 112 4.11 -4.87 3.49
C LEU A 112 3.32 -3.76 2.80
N ILE A 113 2.33 -4.13 2.00
CA ILE A 113 1.47 -3.21 1.25
C ILE A 113 0.21 -2.91 2.07
N LEU A 114 0.06 -1.65 2.45
CA LEU A 114 -1.04 -1.18 3.30
C LEU A 114 -1.94 -0.22 2.53
N GLU A 115 -3.18 -0.65 2.26
CA GLU A 115 -4.23 0.31 1.91
C GLU A 115 -4.59 1.11 3.15
N MET A 116 -4.59 2.44 3.03
CA MET A 116 -5.03 3.35 4.08
C MET A 116 -6.25 4.13 3.59
N ALA A 117 -7.33 4.05 4.36
CA ALA A 117 -8.55 4.80 4.13
C ALA A 117 -8.80 5.76 5.29
N ILE A 118 -9.40 6.89 4.97
CA ILE A 118 -9.82 7.92 5.90
C ILE A 118 -11.33 8.04 5.80
N ASP A 119 -12.00 8.19 6.94
CA ASP A 119 -13.43 8.44 7.06
C ASP A 119 -13.71 9.77 7.77
N SER A 120 -12.77 10.22 8.61
CA SER A 120 -12.84 11.41 9.45
C SER A 120 -11.56 12.26 9.36
N PRO A 121 -11.62 13.58 9.66
CA PRO A 121 -10.41 14.37 9.87
C PRO A 121 -9.49 13.78 10.94
N HIS A 122 -8.18 13.85 10.73
CA HIS A 122 -7.09 13.28 11.55
C HIS A 122 -6.93 11.76 11.50
N ASP A 123 -7.70 11.06 10.67
CA ASP A 123 -7.52 9.61 10.50
C ASP A 123 -6.13 9.28 9.96
N MET A 124 -5.62 10.05 8.99
CA MET A 124 -4.30 9.76 8.43
C MET A 124 -3.21 9.92 9.48
N GLU A 125 -3.30 10.95 10.32
CA GLU A 125 -2.39 11.13 11.47
C GLU A 125 -2.42 9.92 12.40
N TYR A 126 -3.62 9.41 12.72
CA TYR A 126 -3.77 8.22 13.55
C TYR A 126 -3.11 6.99 12.89
N LEU A 127 -3.38 6.71 11.61
CA LEU A 127 -2.80 5.57 10.91
C LEU A 127 -1.26 5.66 10.85
N LEU A 128 -0.74 6.86 10.58
CA LEU A 128 0.70 7.14 10.57
C LEU A 128 1.35 7.11 11.95
N SER A 129 0.57 7.15 13.03
CA SER A 129 1.08 6.93 14.38
C SER A 129 1.36 5.44 14.67
N ILE A 130 0.81 4.53 13.85
CA ILE A 130 1.02 3.08 13.91
C ILE A 130 2.20 2.65 13.04
N VAL A 131 2.27 3.14 11.79
CA VAL A 131 3.27 2.70 10.80
C VAL A 131 3.66 3.86 9.89
N LYS A 132 4.93 3.94 9.50
CA LYS A 132 5.46 4.96 8.58
C LYS A 132 5.78 4.33 7.22
N PRO A 133 5.42 5.00 6.11
CA PRO A 133 5.68 4.48 4.77
C PRO A 133 7.15 4.60 4.35
N ASN A 134 7.60 3.71 3.48
CA ASN A 134 8.81 3.90 2.67
C ASN A 134 8.46 4.34 1.24
N MET A 135 7.29 3.94 0.74
CA MET A 135 6.73 4.35 -0.53
C MET A 135 5.23 4.65 -0.36
N VAL A 136 4.72 5.67 -1.06
CA VAL A 136 3.29 5.98 -1.14
C VAL A 136 2.86 5.95 -2.60
N VAL A 137 1.75 5.27 -2.88
CA VAL A 137 1.02 5.35 -4.14
C VAL A 137 -0.29 6.10 -3.88
N ALA A 138 -0.37 7.33 -4.37
CA ALA A 138 -1.54 8.18 -4.27
C ALA A 138 -2.40 8.04 -5.55
N THR A 139 -3.68 7.70 -5.37
CA THR A 139 -4.59 7.36 -6.47
C THR A 139 -5.37 8.56 -7.02
N THR A 140 -6.56 8.83 -6.50
CA THR A 140 -7.45 9.89 -6.96
C THR A 140 -8.32 10.32 -5.79
N ILE A 141 -8.69 11.59 -5.73
CA ILE A 141 -9.59 12.15 -4.73
C ILE A 141 -10.92 12.48 -5.39
N THR A 142 -11.95 11.79 -4.94
CA THR A 142 -13.34 12.00 -5.36
C THR A 142 -14.23 12.01 -4.12
N MET A 143 -15.34 12.74 -4.18
CA MET A 143 -16.33 12.74 -3.11
C MET A 143 -17.02 11.37 -3.13
N ILE A 144 -16.58 10.50 -2.24
CA ILE A 144 -17.37 9.33 -1.82
C ILE A 144 -18.26 9.77 -0.66
N TYR A 145 -19.33 9.05 -0.32
CA TYR A 145 -20.35 9.38 0.69
C TYR A 145 -19.79 9.56 2.12
N GLN A 146 -18.88 10.53 2.31
CA GLN A 146 -18.20 10.86 3.55
C GLN A 146 -18.86 12.10 4.11
N GLU A 147 -19.92 11.87 4.89
CA GLU A 147 -20.68 12.91 5.59
C GLU A 147 -19.78 13.81 6.47
N GLN A 148 -18.58 13.33 6.82
CA GLN A 148 -17.65 14.02 7.73
C GLN A 148 -16.65 14.95 7.05
N PHE A 149 -16.49 14.89 5.72
CA PHE A 149 -15.62 15.80 4.99
C PHE A 149 -16.44 16.81 4.19
N GLU A 150 -16.30 18.09 4.54
CA GLU A 150 -17.02 19.18 3.86
C GLU A 150 -16.57 19.39 2.40
N THR A 151 -15.28 19.16 2.10
CA THR A 151 -14.70 19.47 0.79
C THR A 151 -13.64 18.45 0.39
N LEU A 152 -13.41 18.31 -0.92
CA LEU A 152 -12.31 17.51 -1.47
C LEU A 152 -10.93 18.01 -1.03
N ASP A 153 -10.80 19.31 -0.73
CA ASP A 153 -9.55 19.88 -0.24
C ASP A 153 -9.27 19.46 1.21
N ASN A 154 -10.29 19.25 2.03
CA ASN A 154 -10.10 18.67 3.36
C ASN A 154 -9.63 17.21 3.27
N ILE A 155 -10.12 16.44 2.30
CA ILE A 155 -9.61 15.10 2.01
C ILE A 155 -8.15 15.16 1.51
N ALA A 156 -7.83 16.13 0.64
CA ALA A 156 -6.47 16.32 0.14
C ALA A 156 -5.46 16.66 1.25
N LYS A 157 -5.87 17.42 2.28
CA LYS A 157 -5.04 17.71 3.46
C LYS A 157 -4.63 16.43 4.20
N GLU A 158 -5.55 15.47 4.38
CA GLU A 158 -5.21 14.18 4.99
C GLU A 158 -4.14 13.43 4.17
N PHE A 159 -4.26 13.40 2.84
CA PHE A 159 -3.24 12.78 2.00
C PHE A 159 -1.92 13.59 1.94
N ALA A 160 -1.95 14.90 2.20
CA ALA A 160 -0.74 15.69 2.38
C ALA A 160 0.03 15.27 3.65
N VAL A 161 -0.65 14.98 4.76
CA VAL A 161 -0.03 14.42 5.98
C VAL A 161 0.68 13.10 5.66
N LEU A 162 0.09 12.24 4.81
CA LEU A 162 0.74 11.02 4.34
C LEU A 162 2.01 11.28 3.52
N ALA A 163 1.95 12.23 2.59
CA ALA A 163 3.11 12.60 1.78
C ALA A 163 4.25 13.21 2.64
N GLU A 164 3.92 14.03 3.64
CA GLU A 164 4.89 14.61 4.59
C GLU A 164 5.54 13.55 5.50
N ALA A 165 4.82 12.47 5.81
CA ALA A 165 5.33 11.39 6.64
C ALA A 165 6.30 10.45 5.92
N LEU A 166 6.45 10.57 4.59
CA LEU A 166 7.48 9.84 3.85
C LEU A 166 8.89 10.32 4.25
N PRO A 167 9.84 9.41 4.46
CA PRO A 167 11.23 9.80 4.68
C PRO A 167 11.83 10.40 3.40
N TRP A 168 12.89 11.19 3.51
CA TRP A 168 13.55 11.85 2.38
C TRP A 168 14.02 10.88 1.27
N ASN A 169 14.36 9.64 1.63
CA ASN A 169 14.78 8.58 0.72
C ASN A 169 13.61 7.69 0.25
N GLY A 170 12.37 8.06 0.60
CA GLY A 170 11.16 7.39 0.14
C GLY A 170 10.80 7.73 -1.31
N ILE A 171 9.68 7.17 -1.76
CA ILE A 171 9.16 7.39 -3.10
C ILE A 171 7.67 7.74 -3.02
N LEU A 172 7.31 8.90 -3.57
CA LEU A 172 5.93 9.34 -3.70
C LEU A 172 5.48 9.15 -5.16
N ILE A 173 4.58 8.21 -5.40
CA ILE A 173 3.99 7.91 -6.70
C ILE A 173 2.61 8.57 -6.78
N ILE A 174 2.40 9.51 -7.69
CA ILE A 174 1.20 10.36 -7.73
C ILE A 174 0.54 10.35 -9.10
N ASN A 175 -0.80 10.35 -9.11
CA ASN A 175 -1.57 10.51 -10.33
C ASN A 175 -1.49 11.97 -10.82
N ALA A 176 -0.91 12.18 -11.99
CA ALA A 176 -0.80 13.48 -12.63
C ALA A 176 -2.14 14.00 -13.15
N ASP A 177 -3.15 13.15 -13.32
CA ASP A 177 -4.46 13.54 -13.85
C ASP A 177 -5.38 14.20 -12.80
N ASP A 178 -4.98 14.20 -11.53
CA ASP A 178 -5.71 14.81 -10.43
C ASP A 178 -4.85 15.91 -9.77
N ASP A 179 -5.23 17.18 -9.95
CA ASP A 179 -4.47 18.33 -9.43
C ASP A 179 -4.24 18.26 -7.91
N ARG A 180 -5.19 17.72 -7.14
CA ARG A 180 -5.07 17.63 -5.67
C ARG A 180 -4.03 16.60 -5.27
N ILE A 181 -3.98 15.49 -6.00
CA ILE A 181 -2.93 14.47 -5.86
C ILE A 181 -1.58 15.01 -6.38
N ARG A 182 -1.57 15.76 -7.48
CA ARG A 182 -0.36 16.40 -8.02
C ARG A 182 0.28 17.33 -7.00
N ASN A 183 -0.54 18.10 -6.28
CA ASN A 183 -0.11 19.05 -5.26
C ASN A 183 0.56 18.40 -4.04
N LEU A 184 0.44 17.09 -3.83
CA LEU A 184 1.19 16.37 -2.79
C LEU A 184 2.72 16.43 -3.02
N ALA A 185 3.15 16.65 -4.27
CA ALA A 185 4.56 16.88 -4.59
C ALA A 185 5.13 18.15 -3.94
N ASN A 186 4.29 19.12 -3.58
CA ASN A 186 4.76 20.39 -2.99
C ASN A 186 5.26 20.21 -1.55
N VAL A 187 4.66 19.28 -0.80
CA VAL A 187 4.96 19.03 0.61
C VAL A 187 6.05 17.97 0.81
N TYR A 188 6.29 17.11 -0.18
CA TYR A 188 7.33 16.10 -0.12
C TYR A 188 8.60 16.53 -0.86
N LYS A 189 9.78 16.34 -0.25
CA LYS A 189 11.08 16.78 -0.81
C LYS A 189 11.96 15.64 -1.33
N GLY A 190 11.49 14.39 -1.25
CA GLY A 190 12.21 13.23 -1.78
C GLY A 190 11.86 12.93 -3.23
N LYS A 191 11.94 11.65 -3.62
CA LYS A 191 11.67 11.23 -5.00
C LYS A 191 10.16 11.21 -5.29
N VAL A 192 9.72 12.05 -6.22
CA VAL A 192 8.36 12.03 -6.76
C VAL A 192 8.36 11.36 -8.13
N VAL A 193 7.40 10.47 -8.39
CA VAL A 193 7.17 9.85 -9.69
C VAL A 193 5.71 10.04 -10.11
N THR A 194 5.48 10.63 -11.27
CA THR A 194 4.11 10.88 -11.78
C THR A 194 3.65 9.79 -12.74
N TYR A 195 2.37 9.44 -12.67
CA TYR A 195 1.71 8.55 -13.64
C TYR A 195 0.38 9.12 -14.13
N GLY A 196 -0.08 8.73 -15.32
CA GLY A 196 -1.42 9.08 -15.80
C GLY A 196 -1.53 9.22 -17.32
N PHE A 197 -2.44 10.07 -17.77
CA PHE A 197 -2.65 10.44 -19.17
C PHE A 197 -2.13 11.86 -19.46
N ALA A 198 -1.95 12.67 -18.43
CA ALA A 198 -1.43 14.03 -18.47
C ALA A 198 -0.12 14.12 -19.24
N GLU A 199 0.06 15.20 -19.99
CA GLU A 199 1.19 15.34 -20.89
C GLU A 199 2.52 15.28 -20.14
N ASP A 200 2.59 15.88 -18.95
CA ASP A 200 3.78 15.96 -18.10
C ASP A 200 3.98 14.75 -17.17
N ALA A 201 3.12 13.72 -17.24
CA ALA A 201 3.31 12.48 -16.48
C ALA A 201 4.59 11.75 -16.94
N GLN A 202 5.40 11.29 -15.98
CA GLN A 202 6.62 10.54 -16.26
C GLN A 202 6.33 9.14 -16.80
N PHE A 203 5.30 8.48 -16.27
CA PHE A 203 4.80 7.20 -16.77
C PHE A 203 3.39 7.42 -17.32
N ARG A 204 3.27 7.42 -18.65
CA ARG A 204 2.07 7.89 -19.33
C ARG A 204 1.46 6.84 -20.23
N ALA A 205 0.13 6.84 -20.32
CA ALA A 205 -0.60 6.13 -21.35
C ALA A 205 -1.11 7.12 -22.43
N VAL A 206 -0.86 6.81 -23.70
CA VAL A 206 -1.33 7.58 -24.85
C VAL A 206 -1.96 6.65 -25.90
N ASP A 207 -2.63 7.22 -26.90
CA ASP A 207 -3.25 6.47 -28.00
C ASP A 207 -4.09 5.27 -27.54
N GLN A 208 -4.88 5.47 -26.47
CA GLN A 208 -5.77 4.46 -25.92
C GLN A 208 -6.83 4.08 -26.96
N LYS A 209 -6.99 2.79 -27.18
CA LYS A 209 -7.99 2.20 -28.07
C LYS A 209 -8.69 1.06 -27.33
N ARG A 210 -10.01 1.01 -27.46
CA ARG A 210 -10.79 -0.13 -26.99
C ARG A 210 -10.70 -1.26 -28.01
N THR A 211 -10.54 -2.48 -27.52
CA THR A 211 -10.52 -3.71 -28.33
C THR A 211 -11.68 -4.62 -27.91
N GLU A 212 -11.91 -5.72 -28.62
CA GLU A 212 -12.95 -6.69 -28.26
C GLU A 212 -12.71 -7.35 -26.88
N THR A 213 -11.46 -7.41 -26.43
CA THR A 213 -11.04 -8.17 -25.23
C THR A 213 -10.46 -7.30 -24.12
N GLY A 214 -10.53 -5.97 -24.25
CA GLY A 214 -9.98 -5.03 -23.27
C GLY A 214 -9.52 -3.72 -23.91
N GLU A 215 -8.40 -3.17 -23.44
CA GLU A 215 -7.85 -1.90 -23.91
C GLU A 215 -6.40 -2.06 -24.37
N GLU A 216 -6.04 -1.33 -25.43
CA GLU A 216 -4.67 -1.20 -25.91
C GLU A 216 -4.26 0.26 -25.81
N PHE A 217 -3.02 0.52 -25.39
CA PHE A 217 -2.47 1.87 -25.33
C PHE A 217 -0.98 1.83 -25.66
N ARG A 218 -0.43 3.00 -25.97
CA ARG A 218 1.01 3.18 -26.03
C ARG A 218 1.47 3.67 -24.66
N PHE A 219 2.34 2.88 -24.04
CA PHE A 219 2.99 3.24 -22.80
C PHE A 219 4.23 4.07 -23.13
N GLU A 220 4.36 5.22 -22.48
CA GLU A 220 5.46 6.15 -22.64
C GLU A 220 6.12 6.42 -21.29
N VAL A 221 7.46 6.33 -21.24
CA VAL A 221 8.25 6.75 -20.09
C VAL A 221 9.09 7.95 -20.47
N LYS A 222 8.83 9.09 -19.84
CA LYS A 222 9.63 10.31 -20.01
C LYS A 222 10.87 10.24 -19.13
N ARG A 223 11.99 9.84 -19.75
CA ARG A 223 13.35 9.89 -19.17
C ARG A 223 14.22 10.85 -19.99
N LYS A 224 15.56 10.71 -19.91
CA LYS A 224 16.49 11.44 -20.81
C LYS A 224 16.16 11.15 -22.28
N GLU A 225 15.74 9.93 -22.57
CA GLU A 225 15.19 9.51 -23.86
C GLU A 225 13.77 8.98 -23.64
N LEU A 226 12.90 9.19 -24.61
CA LEU A 226 11.52 8.69 -24.57
C LEU A 226 11.54 7.19 -24.86
N GLU A 227 11.13 6.38 -23.89
CA GLU A 227 10.85 4.96 -24.11
C GLU A 227 9.36 4.80 -24.41
N SER A 228 9.02 4.12 -25.51
CA SER A 228 7.63 3.96 -25.95
C SER A 228 7.37 2.58 -26.54
N TYR A 229 6.32 1.91 -26.06
CA TYR A 229 5.91 0.61 -26.61
C TYR A 229 4.41 0.35 -26.42
N ARG A 230 3.84 -0.54 -27.24
CA ARG A 230 2.42 -0.92 -27.16
C ARG A 230 2.18 -1.89 -25.99
N LYS A 231 1.10 -1.64 -25.24
CA LYS A 231 0.61 -2.53 -24.19
C LYS A 231 -0.86 -2.83 -24.39
N LYS A 232 -1.23 -4.05 -24.02
CA LYS A 232 -2.62 -4.52 -23.98
C LYS A 232 -2.97 -4.93 -22.56
N VAL A 233 -4.13 -4.48 -22.10
CA VAL A 233 -4.75 -4.90 -20.84
C VAL A 233 -6.05 -5.59 -21.17
N SER A 234 -6.17 -6.87 -20.79
CA SER A 234 -7.35 -7.72 -21.08
C SER A 234 -8.55 -7.42 -20.16
N ARG A 235 -8.75 -6.16 -19.81
CA ARG A 235 -9.86 -5.65 -18.98
C ARG A 235 -10.24 -4.25 -19.44
N PHE A 236 -11.48 -3.85 -19.18
CA PHE A 236 -12.00 -2.54 -19.60
C PHE A 236 -11.93 -1.51 -18.46
N GLY A 237 -11.49 -0.30 -18.79
CA GLY A 237 -11.59 0.87 -17.93
C GLY A 237 -10.22 1.42 -17.55
N GLN A 238 -10.13 2.74 -17.56
CA GLN A 238 -8.89 3.49 -17.31
C GLN A 238 -8.17 3.08 -16.02
N HIS A 239 -8.89 2.66 -14.98
CA HIS A 239 -8.30 2.21 -13.71
C HIS A 239 -7.34 1.02 -13.87
N HIS A 240 -7.54 0.17 -14.88
CA HIS A 240 -6.58 -0.90 -15.17
C HIS A 240 -5.33 -0.38 -15.88
N ILE A 241 -5.46 0.63 -16.73
CA ILE A 241 -4.31 1.31 -17.34
C ILE A 241 -3.50 2.01 -16.24
N TYR A 242 -4.13 2.75 -15.34
CA TYR A 242 -3.46 3.37 -14.20
C TYR A 242 -2.71 2.34 -13.33
N ALA A 243 -3.34 1.20 -13.05
CA ALA A 243 -2.71 0.10 -12.32
C ALA A 243 -1.48 -0.45 -13.06
N GLU A 244 -1.57 -0.60 -14.38
CA GLU A 244 -0.44 -1.01 -15.23
C GLU A 244 0.72 -0.01 -15.18
N LEU A 245 0.44 1.30 -15.21
CA LEU A 245 1.46 2.35 -15.08
C LEU A 245 2.17 2.27 -13.72
N VAL A 246 1.42 2.11 -12.63
CA VAL A 246 1.99 1.94 -11.29
C VAL A 246 2.81 0.66 -11.18
N ARG A 247 2.37 -0.45 -11.80
CA ARG A 247 3.14 -1.70 -11.85
C ARG A 247 4.53 -1.46 -12.45
N GLU A 248 4.59 -0.76 -13.59
CA GLU A 248 5.87 -0.44 -14.24
C GLU A 248 6.77 0.45 -13.39
N ILE A 249 6.21 1.42 -12.67
CA ILE A 249 6.98 2.24 -11.73
C ILE A 249 7.60 1.34 -10.64
N VAL A 250 6.84 0.42 -10.07
CA VAL A 250 7.36 -0.50 -9.04
C VAL A 250 8.45 -1.40 -9.64
N LEU A 251 8.23 -1.99 -10.81
CA LEU A 251 9.24 -2.80 -11.49
C LEU A 251 10.53 -2.03 -11.76
N ASP A 252 10.44 -0.74 -12.07
CA ASP A 252 11.61 0.12 -12.32
C ASP A 252 12.38 0.47 -11.05
N ASN A 253 11.70 0.54 -9.90
CA ASN A 253 12.31 0.90 -8.61
C ASN A 253 12.83 -0.30 -7.82
N PHE A 254 12.36 -1.52 -8.12
CA PHE A 254 12.78 -2.73 -7.43
C PHE A 254 13.51 -3.70 -8.37
N LYS A 255 14.77 -4.01 -8.05
CA LYS A 255 15.55 -5.01 -8.78
C LYS A 255 15.14 -6.42 -8.38
N ALA A 256 15.14 -7.35 -9.34
CA ALA A 256 14.80 -8.75 -9.08
C ALA A 256 15.82 -9.41 -8.14
N GLN A 257 15.34 -10.15 -7.14
CA GLN A 257 16.21 -10.98 -6.31
C GLN A 257 16.61 -12.27 -7.05
N PRO A 258 17.85 -12.76 -6.87
CA PRO A 258 18.28 -14.05 -7.45
C PRO A 258 17.39 -15.20 -6.96
N LYS A 259 16.92 -16.06 -7.88
CA LYS A 259 16.06 -17.22 -7.53
C LYS A 259 16.72 -18.20 -6.56
N GLU A 260 18.05 -18.25 -6.53
CA GLU A 260 18.85 -19.07 -5.59
C GLU A 260 18.69 -18.66 -4.12
N PHE A 261 18.23 -17.43 -3.84
CA PHE A 261 17.90 -17.00 -2.48
C PHE A 261 16.80 -17.88 -1.86
N PHE A 262 15.79 -18.26 -2.64
CA PHE A 262 14.68 -19.09 -2.17
C PHE A 262 15.05 -20.55 -1.97
N SER A 263 15.93 -21.11 -2.79
CA SER A 263 16.39 -22.50 -2.63
C SER A 263 17.18 -22.67 -1.33
N ARG A 264 17.89 -21.63 -0.87
CA ARG A 264 18.59 -21.60 0.42
C ARG A 264 17.62 -21.45 1.60
N MET A 265 16.58 -20.63 1.48
CA MET A 265 15.54 -20.51 2.51
C MET A 265 14.74 -21.82 2.68
N ALA A 266 14.30 -22.44 1.57
CA ALA A 266 13.57 -23.70 1.59
C ALA A 266 14.41 -24.86 2.16
N LYS A 267 15.72 -24.93 1.81
CA LYS A 267 16.64 -25.93 2.40
C LYS A 267 16.91 -25.69 3.88
N GLY A 268 16.96 -24.43 4.33
CA GLY A 268 17.13 -24.09 5.76
C GLY A 268 15.92 -24.47 6.62
N MET A 269 14.72 -24.49 6.04
CA MET A 269 13.50 -24.96 6.70
C MET A 269 13.42 -26.50 6.80
N LEU A 270 13.89 -27.23 5.78
CA LEU A 270 13.84 -28.71 5.74
C LEU A 270 14.94 -29.41 6.54
N GLN A 271 16.00 -28.71 6.96
CA GLN A 271 17.13 -29.31 7.70
C GLN A 271 17.04 -29.15 9.23
N ARG A 272 15.89 -28.69 9.76
CA ARG A 272 15.71 -28.39 11.20
C ARG A 272 14.41 -28.95 11.79
N ASP A 273 13.92 -30.05 11.22
CA ASP A 273 12.88 -30.89 11.83
C ASP A 273 13.55 -32.13 12.47
#